data_AF-A0A165F341-F1
#
_entry.id   AF-A0A165F341-F1
#
_cell.length_a   1.000
_cell.length_b   1.000
_cell.length_c   1.000
_cell.angle_alpha   90.00
_cell.angle_beta   90.00
_cell.angle_gamma   90.00
#
_symmetry.space_group_name_H-M   'P 1'
#
loop_
_entity.id
_entity.type
_entity.pdbx_description
1 polymer ?
#
loop_
_entity_poly.entity_id
_entity_poly.type
_entity_poly.pdbx_seq_one_letter_code
_entity_poly.pdbx_strand_id
1 'polypeptide(L)'
;LANKMMSLLEYISDKAYRGYFVDLYVRLDNKIAIDLYERIGYSVYRRVQGYYGSLSPDSVSQEEDAYDMRKPLSRDVHRRSVRANGRNVLVSASQVS
;
A
#
# COMPACT_ATOMS: atom_id res chain seq x y z
N LEU A 1 -12.04 -2.23 15.53
CA LEU A 1 -11.01 -1.31 16.04
C LEU A 1 -10.12 -0.75 14.91
N ALA A 2 -9.56 -1.62 14.06
CA ALA A 2 -8.71 -1.23 12.92
C ALA A 2 -9.26 -0.06 12.08
N ASN A 3 -10.53 -0.10 11.67
CA ASN A 3 -11.15 1.00 10.91
C ASN A 3 -11.06 2.36 11.62
N LYS A 4 -11.28 2.41 12.94
CA LYS A 4 -11.21 3.67 13.70
C LYS A 4 -9.79 4.24 13.73
N MET A 5 -8.79 3.36 13.87
CA MET A 5 -7.38 3.77 13.86
C MET A 5 -6.96 4.28 12.47
N MET A 6 -7.37 3.58 11.41
CA MET A 6 -7.13 4.02 10.03
C MET A 6 -7.82 5.35 9.73
N SER A 7 -9.08 5.53 10.13
CA SER A 7 -9.79 6.80 9.94
C SER A 7 -9.12 7.96 10.68
N LEU A 8 -8.57 7.72 11.88
CA LEU A 8 -7.83 8.75 12.62
C LEU A 8 -6.52 9.12 11.90
N LEU A 9 -5.77 8.12 11.44
CA LEU A 9 -4.54 8.34 10.67
C LEU A 9 -4.84 9.16 9.40
N GLU A 10 -5.83 8.74 8.61
CA GLU A 10 -6.25 9.43 7.39
C GLU A 10 -6.67 10.88 7.67
N TYR A 11 -7.46 11.10 8.74
CA TYR A 11 -7.90 12.41 9.14
C TYR A 11 -6.74 13.34 9.50
N ILE A 12 -5.79 12.86 10.31
CA ILE A 12 -4.62 13.66 10.72
C ILE A 12 -3.71 13.93 9.52
N SER A 13 -3.43 12.92 8.70
CA SER A 13 -2.62 13.07 7.48
C SER A 13 -3.23 14.07 6.51
N ASP A 14 -4.56 14.10 6.38
CA ASP A 14 -5.28 15.05 5.51
C ASP A 14 -5.31 16.46 6.10
N LYS A 15 -5.78 16.61 7.35
CA LYS A 15 -6.08 17.92 7.93
C LYS A 15 -4.87 18.63 8.51
N ALA A 16 -4.00 17.91 9.22
CA ALA A 16 -2.85 18.52 9.88
C ALA A 16 -1.66 18.64 8.92
N TYR A 17 -1.38 17.58 8.17
CA TYR A 17 -0.16 17.50 7.34
C TYR A 17 -0.38 17.81 5.86
N ARG A 18 -1.65 17.89 5.40
CA ARG A 18 -1.98 18.09 3.99
C ARG A 18 -1.22 17.10 3.09
N GLY A 19 -1.24 15.82 3.46
CA GLY A 19 -0.65 14.74 2.69
C GLY A 19 -1.36 14.56 1.34
N TYR A 20 -0.65 14.03 0.34
CA TYR A 20 -1.27 13.65 -0.93
C TYR A 20 -2.01 12.32 -0.81
N PHE A 21 -1.48 11.38 -0.02
CA PHE A 21 -2.03 10.05 0.17
C PHE A 21 -1.54 9.45 1.48
N VAL A 22 -2.18 8.36 1.89
CA VAL A 22 -1.64 7.40 2.87
C VAL A 22 -1.30 6.13 2.12
N ASP A 23 -0.14 5.56 2.40
CA ASP A 23 0.30 4.28 1.87
C ASP A 23 0.57 3.25 2.98
N LEU A 24 0.66 1.99 2.56
CA LEU A 24 1.03 0.85 3.38
C LEU A 24 1.54 -0.29 2.50
N TYR A 25 2.29 -1.19 3.12
CA TYR A 25 2.67 -2.47 2.52
C TYR A 25 1.89 -3.61 3.18
N VAL A 26 1.35 -4.51 2.36
CA VAL A 26 0.64 -5.71 2.81
C VAL A 26 1.14 -6.93 2.04
N ARG A 27 1.38 -8.05 2.74
CA ARG A 27 1.75 -9.33 2.11
C ARG A 27 0.69 -9.78 1.11
N LEU A 28 1.12 -10.41 0.02
CA LEU A 28 0.22 -10.88 -1.04
C LEU A 28 -0.78 -11.95 -0.60
N ASP A 29 -0.41 -12.75 0.40
CA ASP A 29 -1.19 -13.84 0.98
C ASP A 29 -2.21 -13.37 2.02
N ASN A 30 -2.05 -12.17 2.59
CA ASN A 30 -2.95 -11.61 3.59
C ASN A 30 -4.22 -11.02 2.96
N LYS A 31 -5.08 -11.89 2.44
CA LYS A 31 -6.35 -11.52 1.78
C LYS A 31 -7.28 -10.74 2.70
N ILE A 32 -7.31 -11.07 3.99
CA ILE A 32 -8.16 -10.38 4.97
C ILE A 32 -7.77 -8.90 5.09
N ALA A 33 -6.46 -8.59 5.18
CA ALA A 33 -5.99 -7.21 5.24
C ALA A 33 -6.18 -6.49 3.91
N ILE A 34 -5.92 -7.15 2.78
CA ILE A 34 -6.17 -6.57 1.45
C ILE A 34 -7.63 -6.15 1.32
N ASP A 35 -8.58 -7.05 1.62
CA ASP A 35 -10.02 -6.77 1.55
C ASP A 35 -10.43 -5.64 2.49
N LEU A 36 -9.84 -5.59 3.69
CA LEU A 36 -10.07 -4.50 4.65
C LEU A 36 -9.68 -3.15 4.04
N TYR A 37 -8.48 -3.06 3.46
CA TYR A 37 -7.96 -1.83 2.89
C TYR A 37 -8.72 -1.39 1.63
N GLU A 38 -9.11 -2.33 0.78
CA GLU A 38 -9.95 -2.03 -0.39
C GLU A 38 -11.31 -1.47 0.02
N ARG A 39 -11.95 -2.02 1.06
CA ARG A 39 -13.24 -1.52 1.58
C ARG A 39 -13.17 -0.09 2.09
N ILE A 40 -12.03 0.34 2.63
CA ILE A 40 -11.84 1.71 3.11
C ILE A 40 -11.19 2.64 2.06
N GLY A 41 -11.09 2.19 0.81
CA GLY A 41 -10.74 3.02 -0.35
C GLY A 41 -9.27 3.05 -0.73
N TYR A 42 -8.46 2.11 -0.25
CA TYR A 42 -7.10 1.92 -0.76
C TYR A 42 -7.13 1.13 -2.06
N SER A 43 -6.14 1.39 -2.91
CA SER A 43 -5.95 0.68 -4.17
C SER A 43 -4.48 0.33 -4.33
N VAL A 44 -4.18 -0.81 -4.97
CA VAL A 44 -2.81 -1.21 -5.23
C VAL A 44 -2.16 -0.22 -6.21
N TYR A 45 -1.04 0.37 -5.81
CA TYR A 45 -0.22 1.23 -6.65
C TYR A 45 0.84 0.44 -7.41
N ARG A 46 1.44 -0.57 -6.76
CA ARG A 46 2.43 -1.50 -7.31
C ARG A 46 2.56 -2.77 -6.47
N ARG A 47 3.08 -3.84 -7.07
CA ARG A 47 3.60 -5.04 -6.40
C ARG A 47 5.11 -4.87 -6.21
N VAL A 48 5.58 -5.07 -4.99
CA VAL A 48 7.00 -5.03 -4.64
C VAL A 48 7.50 -6.45 -4.42
N GLN A 49 8.43 -6.87 -5.27
CA GLN A 49 9.02 -8.19 -5.22
C GLN A 49 9.99 -8.31 -4.04
N GLY A 50 9.84 -9.38 -3.26
CA GLY A 50 10.73 -9.72 -2.14
C GLY A 50 10.77 -8.66 -1.04
N TYR A 51 9.71 -7.86 -0.86
CA TYR A 51 9.68 -6.80 0.15
C TYR A 51 9.90 -7.31 1.57
N TYR A 52 9.33 -8.48 1.90
CA TYR A 52 9.50 -9.09 3.21
C TYR A 52 10.67 -10.08 3.29
N GLY A 53 11.33 -10.38 2.16
CA GLY A 53 12.27 -11.50 1.95
C GLY A 53 13.66 -11.36 2.58
N SER A 54 13.82 -10.48 3.57
CA SER A 54 15.10 -10.21 4.24
C SER A 54 15.74 -11.41 4.98
N LEU A 55 15.13 -12.62 4.93
CA LEU A 55 15.54 -13.77 5.73
C LEU A 55 16.15 -14.94 4.94
N SER A 56 16.21 -14.90 3.61
CA SER A 56 16.97 -15.89 2.83
C SER A 56 17.36 -15.35 1.45
N PRO A 57 18.67 -15.25 1.12
CA PRO A 57 19.15 -14.72 -0.16
C PRO A 57 18.69 -15.53 -1.39
N ASP A 58 18.19 -16.75 -1.17
CA ASP A 58 17.80 -17.69 -2.24
C ASP A 58 16.29 -17.84 -2.40
N SER A 59 15.47 -17.11 -1.64
CA SER A 59 14.01 -17.28 -1.61
C SER A 59 13.28 -16.09 -2.20
N VAL A 60 13.18 -16.02 -3.53
CA VAL A 60 12.22 -15.13 -4.21
C VAL A 60 10.85 -15.82 -4.26
N SER A 61 10.28 -16.13 -3.10
CA SER A 61 8.94 -16.70 -3.04
C SER A 61 7.90 -15.59 -3.23
N GLN A 62 6.78 -15.90 -3.90
CA GLN A 62 5.69 -14.93 -4.05
C GLN A 62 5.03 -14.55 -2.71
N GLU A 63 5.28 -15.32 -1.65
CA GLU A 63 4.82 -15.08 -0.28
C GLU A 63 5.57 -13.92 0.41
N GLU A 64 6.75 -13.58 -0.10
CA GLU A 64 7.59 -12.48 0.38
C GLU A 64 7.28 -11.14 -0.32
N ASP A 65 6.47 -11.16 -1.37
CA ASP A 65 6.06 -9.96 -2.09
C ASP A 65 5.03 -9.15 -1.28
N ALA A 66 5.00 -7.84 -1.53
CA ALA A 66 4.02 -6.93 -0.95
C ALA A 66 3.23 -6.14 -2.00
N TYR A 67 2.01 -5.73 -1.66
CA TYR A 67 1.33 -4.64 -2.34
C TYR A 67 1.61 -3.33 -1.62
N ASP A 68 2.13 -2.33 -2.35
CA ASP A 68 2.05 -0.91 -1.97
C ASP A 68 0.62 -0.46 -2.27
N MET A 69 -0.19 -0.29 -1.23
CA MET A 69 -1.58 0.15 -1.34
C MET A 69 -1.71 1.60 -0.91
N ARG A 70 -2.45 2.40 -1.68
CA ARG A 70 -2.58 3.85 -1.47
C ARG A 70 -4.02 4.31 -1.47
N LYS A 71 -4.31 5.26 -0.59
CA LYS A 71 -5.55 6.03 -0.57
C LYS A 71 -5.23 7.51 -0.80
N PRO A 72 -5.75 8.14 -1.86
CA PRO A 72 -5.54 9.56 -2.11
C PRO A 72 -6.31 10.38 -1.07
N LEU A 73 -5.71 11.47 -0.60
CA LEU A 73 -6.31 12.42 0.34
C LEU A 73 -6.78 13.67 -0.41
N SER A 74 -7.33 14.66 0.31
CA SER A 74 -8.00 15.82 -0.31
C SER A 74 -7.06 16.66 -1.19
N ARG A 75 -5.74 16.62 -0.93
CA ARG A 75 -4.73 17.34 -1.72
C ARG A 75 -4.47 16.70 -3.09
N ASP A 76 -4.66 15.39 -3.27
CA ASP A 76 -4.46 14.72 -4.56
C ASP A 76 -5.69 14.81 -5.46
N VAL A 77 -6.07 16.05 -5.79
CA VAL A 77 -7.26 16.36 -6.61
C VAL A 77 -7.24 15.68 -8.00
N HIS A 78 -6.05 15.41 -8.53
CA HIS A 78 -5.84 14.78 -9.82
C HIS A 78 -5.57 13.27 -9.73
N ARG A 79 -5.65 12.69 -8.52
CA ARG A 79 -5.45 11.25 -8.28
C ARG A 79 -4.12 10.71 -8.83
N ARG A 80 -3.06 11.53 -8.83
CA ARG A 80 -1.75 11.17 -9.38
C ARG A 80 -1.02 10.16 -8.51
N SER A 81 -1.42 10.01 -7.25
CA SER A 81 -0.80 9.06 -6.33
C SER A 81 -1.41 7.66 -6.36
N VAL A 82 -2.41 7.41 -7.21
CA VAL A 82 -3.04 6.10 -7.39
C VAL A 82 -3.00 5.66 -8.85
N ARG A 83 -3.20 4.36 -9.11
CA ARG A 83 -3.15 3.77 -10.46
C ARG A 83 -4.19 2.66 -10.57
N ALA A 84 -4.84 2.55 -11.73
CA ALA A 84 -5.84 1.50 -11.97
C ALA A 84 -5.21 0.11 -12.16
N ASN A 85 -4.00 0.04 -12.72
CA ASN A 85 -3.29 -1.19 -13.07
C ASN A 85 -2.18 -1.57 -12.07
N GLY A 86 -2.19 -1.04 -10.85
CA GLY A 86 -1.04 -1.19 -9.93
C GLY A 86 -0.72 -2.63 -9.55
N ARG A 87 -1.69 -3.55 -9.55
CA ARG A 87 -1.42 -5.00 -9.33
C ARG A 87 -0.46 -5.60 -10.36
N ASN A 88 -0.38 -5.02 -11.56
CA ASN A 88 0.47 -5.48 -12.66
C ASN A 88 1.82 -4.75 -12.73
N VAL A 89 2.02 -3.72 -11.90
CA VAL A 89 3.26 -2.96 -11.85
C VAL A 89 4.20 -3.63 -10.84
N LEU A 90 5.11 -4.45 -11.32
CA LEU A 90 6.11 -5.13 -10.50
C LEU A 90 7.38 -4.29 -10.39
N VAL A 91 7.88 -4.10 -9.16
CA VAL A 91 9.17 -3.44 -8.88
C VAL A 91 10.00 -4.28 -7.90
N SER A 92 11.31 -4.11 -7.90
CA SER A 92 12.19 -4.73 -6.89
C SER A 92 12.13 -3.98 -5.56
N ALA A 93 12.30 -4.67 -4.43
CA ALA A 93 12.46 -4.05 -3.11
C ALA A 93 13.57 -2.97 -3.07
N SER A 94 14.64 -3.14 -3.86
CA SER A 94 15.73 -2.15 -3.99
C SER A 94 15.29 -0.80 -4.56
N GLN A 95 14.14 -0.73 -5.22
CA GLN A 95 13.59 0.50 -5.83
C GLN A 95 12.59 1.23 -4.92
N VAL A 96 12.33 0.70 -3.71
CA VAL A 96 11.37 1.26 -2.75
C VAL A 96 11.95 1.47 -1.35
N SER A 97 13.18 1.00 -1.09
CA SER A 97 13.93 1.24 0.16
C SER A 97 14.72 2.55 0.13
#